data_AF-A0A380EEE9-F1
#
_entry.id   AF-A0A380EEE9-F1
#
_cell.length_a   1.000
_cell.length_b   1.000
_cell.length_c   1.000
_cell.angle_alpha   90.00
_cell.angle_beta   90.00
_cell.angle_gamma   90.00
#
_symmetry.space_group_name_H-M   'P 1'
#
loop_
_entity.id
_entity.type
_entity.pdbx_description
1 polymer ?
#
loop_
_entity_poly.entity_id
_entity_poly.type
_entity_poly.pdbx_seq_one_letter_code
_entity_poly.pdbx_strand_id
1 'polypeptide(L)'
;MPEHIAMDEFKSVKNVTGSMSFIFIDNDTHDVIDILENRTTRFLRAYFERFDLKNRQQVKTVTIDMYEPYVRLFRDLFPNAAIILTDSISFNI
;
A
#
# COMPACT_ATOMS: atom_id res chain seq x y z
N MET A 1 3.16 3.81 12.18
CA MET A 1 2.51 3.85 10.85
C MET A 1 1.21 4.62 11.01
N PRO A 2 0.72 5.30 9.96
CA PRO A 2 -0.58 5.98 10.02
C PRO A 2 -1.73 5.01 10.33
N GLU A 3 -2.80 5.53 10.91
CA GLU A 3 -3.98 4.71 11.23
C GLU A 3 -4.78 4.35 9.97
N HIS A 4 -4.84 5.26 9.01
CA HIS A 4 -5.58 5.09 7.76
C HIS A 4 -4.60 5.19 6.60
N ILE A 5 -4.46 4.11 5.83
CA ILE A 5 -3.53 4.05 4.70
C ILE A 5 -4.22 3.62 3.42
N ALA A 6 -3.77 4.18 2.30
CA ALA A 6 -4.14 3.71 0.97
C ALA A 6 -2.90 3.34 0.16
N MET A 7 -3.10 2.38 -0.73
CA MET A 7 -2.05 1.89 -1.60
C MET A 7 -2.60 1.55 -2.98
N ASP A 8 -1.86 1.88 -4.02
CA ASP A 8 -2.24 1.57 -5.40
C ASP A 8 -1.01 1.33 -6.28
N GLU A 9 -1.24 0.75 -7.45
CA GLU A 9 -0.27 0.68 -8.52
C GLU A 9 -0.44 1.85 -9.50
N PHE A 10 0.67 2.45 -9.91
CA PHE A 10 0.64 3.47 -10.96
C PHE A 10 1.81 3.29 -11.92
N LYS A 11 1.61 3.73 -13.16
CA LYS A 11 2.66 3.71 -14.17
C LYS A 11 3.57 4.92 -13.97
N SER A 12 4.83 4.69 -13.60
CA SER A 12 5.80 5.78 -13.46
C SER A 12 6.19 6.33 -14.84
N VAL A 13 6.19 7.66 -14.98
CA VAL A 13 6.49 8.37 -16.23
C VAL A 13 7.99 8.54 -16.51
N LYS A 14 8.86 8.17 -15.56
CA LYS A 14 10.32 8.31 -15.72
C LYS A 14 10.90 7.14 -16.51
N ASN A 15 10.95 7.28 -17.83
CA ASN A 15 11.87 6.63 -18.78
C ASN A 15 12.00 5.08 -18.81
N VAL A 16 11.13 4.31 -18.15
CA VAL A 16 11.12 2.85 -18.28
C VAL A 16 9.76 2.38 -18.78
N THR A 17 9.67 2.09 -20.07
CA THR A 17 8.47 1.52 -20.70
C THR A 17 8.13 0.18 -20.04
N GLY A 18 7.14 0.17 -19.14
CA GLY A 18 6.56 -1.07 -18.57
C GLY A 18 6.75 -1.30 -17.07
N SER A 19 7.44 -0.41 -16.35
CA SER A 19 7.59 -0.55 -14.89
C SER A 19 6.42 0.14 -14.16
N MET A 20 5.53 -0.64 -13.54
CA MET A 20 4.53 -0.10 -12.61
C MET A 20 5.15 0.00 -11.22
N SER A 21 4.97 1.16 -10.61
CA SER A 21 5.34 1.48 -9.25
C SER A 21 4.15 1.28 -8.32
N PHE A 22 4.42 1.21 -7.03
CA PHE A 22 3.43 1.09 -5.97
C PHE A 22 3.52 2.35 -5.10
N ILE A 23 2.42 3.05 -4.91
CA ILE A 23 2.35 4.23 -4.04
C ILE A 23 1.69 3.86 -2.72
N PHE A 24 2.17 4.46 -1.64
CA PHE A 24 1.70 4.25 -0.28
C PHE A 24 1.52 5.62 0.38
N ILE A 25 0.31 5.91 0.85
CA ILE A 25 -0.04 7.22 1.41
C ILE A 25 -0.73 7.10 2.78
N ASP A 26 -0.71 8.21 3.51
CA ASP A 26 -1.56 8.46 4.67
C ASP A 26 -2.91 9.02 4.18
N ASN A 27 -4.03 8.37 4.52
CA ASN A 27 -5.36 8.83 4.11
C ASN A 27 -5.87 10.03 4.89
N ASP A 28 -5.33 10.29 6.09
CA ASP A 28 -5.77 11.41 6.90
C ASP A 28 -5.10 12.70 6.43
N THR A 29 -3.78 12.65 6.19
CA THR A 29 -3.01 13.83 5.77
C THR A 29 -2.89 13.98 4.27
N HIS A 30 -3.17 12.91 3.50
CA HIS A 30 -2.90 12.80 2.07
C HIS A 30 -1.40 12.89 1.71
N ASP A 31 -0.51 12.70 2.68
CA ASP A 31 0.93 12.70 2.44
C ASP A 31 1.37 11.38 1.79
N VAL A 32 2.22 11.50 0.77
CA VAL A 32 2.92 10.34 0.21
C VAL A 32 3.96 9.87 1.21
N ILE A 33 3.77 8.65 1.71
CA ILE A 33 4.71 8.03 2.65
C ILE A 33 5.89 7.46 1.87
N ASP A 34 5.61 6.73 0.78
CA ASP A 34 6.65 6.17 -0.07
C ASP A 34 6.14 5.80 -1.47
N ILE A 35 7.08 5.70 -2.41
CA ILE A 35 6.87 5.21 -3.77
C ILE A 35 7.86 4.08 -4.03
N LEU A 36 7.34 2.88 -4.25
CA LEU A 36 8.12 1.67 -4.46
C LEU A 36 8.18 1.32 -5.94
N GLU A 37 9.37 1.05 -6.46
CA GLU A 37 9.55 0.68 -7.88
C GLU A 37 9.19 -0.78 -8.20
N ASN A 38 8.87 -1.58 -7.18
CA ASN A 38 8.54 -3.00 -7.31
C ASN A 38 7.27 -3.33 -6.53
N ARG A 39 6.34 -4.01 -7.22
CA ARG A 39 5.01 -4.37 -6.70
C ARG A 39 4.85 -5.86 -6.38
N THR A 40 5.88 -6.67 -6.56
CA THR A 40 5.79 -8.11 -6.24
C THR A 40 5.45 -8.29 -4.75
N THR A 41 4.54 -9.21 -4.44
CA THR A 41 4.11 -9.45 -3.05
C THR A 41 5.28 -9.78 -2.11
N ARG A 42 6.32 -10.45 -2.61
CA ARG A 42 7.57 -10.70 -1.88
C ARG A 42 8.30 -9.41 -1.52
N PHE A 43 8.41 -8.48 -2.47
CA PHE A 43 9.06 -7.19 -2.23
C PHE A 43 8.26 -6.35 -1.24
N LEU A 44 6.95 -6.24 -1.44
CA LEU A 44 6.06 -5.49 -0.56
C LEU A 44 6.07 -6.07 0.87
N ARG A 45 6.02 -7.39 1.02
CA ARG A 45 6.17 -8.06 2.31
C ARG A 45 7.47 -7.65 3.01
N ALA A 46 8.60 -7.80 2.32
CA ALA A 46 9.90 -7.45 2.87
C ALA A 46 10.00 -5.95 3.23
N TYR A 47 9.35 -5.08 2.45
CA TYR A 47 9.27 -3.65 2.76
C TYR A 47 8.53 -3.39 4.08
N PHE A 48 7.32 -3.93 4.23
CA PHE A 48 6.47 -3.67 5.39
C PHE A 48 6.91 -4.41 6.65
N GLU A 49 7.58 -5.57 6.53
CA GLU A 49 8.12 -6.31 7.68
C GLU A 49 9.28 -5.59 8.38
N ARG A 50 9.85 -4.53 7.79
CA ARG A 50 10.80 -3.64 8.47
C ARG A 50 10.14 -2.81 9.57
N PHE A 51 8.83 -2.59 9.48
CA PHE A 51 8.06 -2.03 10.58
C PHE A 51 7.69 -3.16 11.55
N ASP A 52 8.00 -2.95 12.83
CA ASP A 52 7.68 -3.93 13.86
C ASP A 52 6.17 -4.22 13.90
N LEU A 53 5.82 -5.40 14.44
CA LEU A 53 4.42 -5.83 14.49
C LEU A 53 3.55 -4.84 15.26
N LYS A 54 4.08 -4.24 16.33
CA LYS A 54 3.37 -3.24 17.14
C LYS A 54 3.00 -2.00 16.33
N ASN A 55 3.86 -1.51 15.45
CA ASN A 55 3.53 -0.40 14.56
C ASN A 55 2.49 -0.79 13.51
N ARG A 56 2.57 -2.01 12.95
CA ARG A 56 1.59 -2.49 11.96
C ARG A 56 0.21 -2.75 12.57
N GLN A 57 0.15 -3.16 13.83
CA GLN A 57 -1.10 -3.39 14.56
C GLN A 57 -1.88 -2.10 14.88
N GLN A 58 -1.27 -0.92 14.74
CA GLN A 58 -1.93 0.37 14.95
C GLN A 58 -2.72 0.83 13.72
N VAL A 59 -2.47 0.23 12.54
CA VAL A 59 -3.23 0.51 11.32
C VAL A 59 -4.65 0.01 11.49
N LYS A 60 -5.64 0.88 11.25
CA LYS A 60 -7.08 0.62 11.36
C LYS A 60 -7.72 0.32 10.03
N THR A 61 -7.26 0.94 8.94
CA THR A 61 -7.80 0.68 7.59
C THR A 61 -6.71 0.64 6.55
N VAL A 62 -6.81 -0.32 5.63
CA VAL A 62 -5.99 -0.39 4.42
C VAL A 62 -6.91 -0.34 3.21
N THR A 63 -6.81 0.72 2.41
CA THR A 63 -7.53 0.87 1.14
C THR A 63 -6.65 0.40 -0.01
N ILE A 64 -7.13 -0.56 -0.80
CA ILE A 64 -6.42 -1.13 -1.95
C ILE A 64 -7.36 -1.40 -3.13
N ASP A 65 -6.80 -1.45 -4.34
CA ASP A 65 -7.48 -1.99 -5.52
C ASP A 65 -7.79 -3.50 -5.34
N MET A 66 -8.82 -3.99 -6.03
CA MET A 66 -9.44 -5.32 -5.94
C MET A 66 -8.55 -6.52 -6.35
N TYR A 67 -7.22 -6.38 -6.32
CA TYR A 67 -6.31 -7.47 -6.63
C TYR A 67 -6.16 -8.45 -5.46
N GLU A 68 -6.71 -9.66 -5.62
CA GLU A 68 -6.80 -10.70 -4.58
C GLU A 68 -5.46 -11.06 -3.90
N PRO A 69 -4.31 -11.14 -4.60
CA PRO A 69 -3.02 -11.37 -3.96
C PRO A 69 -2.60 -10.27 -2.97
N TYR A 70 -3.01 -9.02 -3.19
CA TYR A 70 -2.76 -7.92 -2.24
C TYR A 70 -3.67 -8.00 -1.02
N VAL A 71 -4.92 -8.41 -1.19
CA VAL A 71 -5.84 -8.61 -0.06
C VAL A 71 -5.24 -9.57 0.95
N ARG A 72 -4.77 -10.74 0.50
CA ARG A 72 -4.15 -11.74 1.38
C ARG A 72 -2.88 -11.19 2.03
N LEU A 73 -2.00 -10.57 1.25
CA LEU A 73 -0.76 -9.99 1.74
C LEU A 73 -1.01 -8.96 2.85
N PHE A 74 -1.93 -8.01 2.62
CA PHE A 74 -2.16 -6.91 3.55
C PHE A 74 -2.93 -7.34 4.79
N ARG A 75 -3.76 -8.38 4.73
CA ARG A 75 -4.33 -9.00 5.94
C ARG A 75 -3.25 -9.60 6.84
N ASP A 76 -2.24 -10.26 6.27
CA ASP A 76 -1.13 -10.81 7.06
C ASP A 76 -0.26 -9.71 7.67
N LEU A 77 -0.02 -8.63 6.91
CA LEU A 77 0.83 -7.52 7.34
C LEU A 77 0.14 -6.61 8.36
N PHE A 78 -1.18 -6.40 8.25
CA PHE A 78 -1.96 -5.47 9.06
C PHE A 78 -3.15 -6.20 9.73
N PRO A 79 -2.88 -7.05 10.73
CA PRO A 79 -3.88 -7.98 11.26
C PRO A 79 -5.08 -7.31 11.95
N ASN A 80 -4.95 -6.05 12.36
CA ASN A 80 -6.02 -5.30 13.02
C ASN A 80 -6.76 -4.35 12.06
N ALA A 81 -6.33 -4.26 10.81
CA ALA A 81 -6.88 -3.30 9.86
C ALA A 81 -8.07 -3.89 9.09
N ALA A 82 -9.11 -3.08 8.89
CA ALA A 82 -10.14 -3.37 7.92
C ALA A 82 -9.60 -3.15 6.50
N ILE A 83 -9.75 -4.15 5.64
CA ILE A 83 -9.41 -4.02 4.22
C ILE A 83 -10.59 -3.40 3.48
N ILE A 84 -10.37 -2.23 2.89
CA ILE A 84 -11.34 -1.51 2.07
C ILE A 84 -10.93 -1.73 0.62
N LEU A 85 -11.82 -2.37 -0.15
CA LEU A 85 -11.64 -2.57 -1.58
C LEU A 85 -12.29 -1.42 -2.34
N THR A 86 -11.62 -0.91 -3.36
CA THR A 86 -12.17 0.12 -4.23
C THR A 86 -11.78 -0.14 -5.69
N ASP A 87 -12.69 0.19 -6.61
CA ASP A 87 -12.48 0.05 -8.05
C ASP A 87 -11.59 1.15 -8.64
N SER A 88 -11.33 2.20 -7.86
CA SER A 88 -10.44 3.31 -8.22
C SER A 88 -9.92 3.98 -6.95
N ILE A 89 -8.61 4.16 -6.86
CA ILE A 89 -7.99 5.06 -5.89
C ILE A 89 -7.48 6.27 -6.66
N SER A 90 -8.15 7.40 -6.49
CA SER A 90 -7.69 8.66 -7.07
C SER A 90 -6.80 9.37 -6.08
N PHE A 91 -5.49 9.29 -6.30
CA PHE A 91 -4.52 10.14 -5.61
C PHE A 91 -4.38 11.46 -6.38
N ASN A 92 -4.70 12.58 -5.74
CA ASN A 92 -4.25 13.89 -6.21
C ASN A 92 -2.80 14.10 -5.74
N ILE A 93 -1.86 13.48 -6.44
CA ILE A 93 -0.41 13.67 -6.28
C ILE A 93 0.11 14.76 -7.21
#